data_AF-A0A4Z0HM86-F1
#
_entry.id   AF-A0A4Z0HM86-F1
#
_cell.length_a   1.000
_cell.length_b   1.000
_cell.length_c   1.000
_cell.angle_alpha   90.00
_cell.angle_beta   90.00
_cell.angle_gamma   90.00
#
_symmetry.space_group_name_H-M   'P 1'
#
loop_
_entity.id
_entity.type
_entity.pdbx_description
1 polymer ?
#
loop_
_entity_poly.entity_id
_entity_poly.type
_entity_poly.pdbx_seq_one_letter_code
_entity_poly.pdbx_strand_id
1 'polypeptide(L)'
;MIKEPRKTGRPTNINSHMLTETGRMLSFVARWAPFDHGDEYILPEFGIAPSTFYHRVLVLVREAPPLAMRESDRERVIGICLAKLSALGHSDQTRATNHAQSS
;
A
#
# COMPACT_ATOMS: atom_id res chain seq x y z
N MET A 1 2.58 -29.50 -45.62
CA MET A 1 1.33 -28.86 -45.13
C MET A 1 1.46 -28.70 -43.63
N ILE A 2 1.74 -27.48 -43.18
CA ILE A 2 2.04 -27.15 -41.79
C ILE A 2 0.70 -26.84 -41.12
N LYS A 3 0.30 -27.64 -40.13
CA LYS A 3 -0.86 -27.33 -39.28
C LYS A 3 -0.36 -26.39 -38.18
N GLU A 4 -0.88 -25.17 -38.16
CA GLU A 4 -0.56 -24.15 -37.16
C GLU A 4 -0.87 -24.62 -35.73
N PRO A 5 0.04 -24.46 -34.76
CA PRO A 5 -0.28 -24.68 -33.36
C PRO A 5 -1.03 -23.46 -32.78
N ARG A 6 -2.07 -23.77 -32.02
CA ARG A 6 -3.01 -22.83 -31.41
C ARG A 6 -2.30 -21.79 -30.53
N LYS A 7 -2.80 -20.55 -30.63
CA LYS A 7 -2.43 -19.34 -29.88
C LYS A 7 -2.12 -19.66 -28.41
N THR A 8 -0.87 -19.42 -28.03
CA THR A 8 -0.39 -19.36 -26.65
C THR A 8 -1.22 -18.36 -25.85
N GLY A 9 -1.70 -18.81 -24.69
CA GLY A 9 -2.39 -17.97 -23.73
C GLY A 9 -1.54 -16.76 -23.38
N ARG A 10 -2.13 -15.56 -23.48
CA ARG A 10 -1.55 -14.30 -23.07
C ARG A 10 -1.20 -14.41 -21.56
N PRO A 11 0.08 -14.36 -21.15
CA PRO A 11 0.39 -14.26 -19.73
C PRO A 11 -0.17 -12.94 -19.22
N THR A 12 -0.84 -13.04 -18.11
CA THR A 12 -1.68 -12.05 -17.49
C THR A 12 -0.90 -10.76 -17.23
N ASN A 13 -1.30 -9.69 -17.92
CA ASN A 13 -0.86 -8.31 -17.74
C ASN A 13 -1.40 -7.73 -16.40
N ILE A 14 -1.27 -8.48 -15.32
CA ILE A 14 -1.66 -8.05 -13.95
C ILE A 14 -0.45 -7.44 -13.27
N ASN A 15 0.75 -7.97 -13.53
CA ASN A 15 2.00 -7.52 -12.93
C ASN A 15 2.31 -6.05 -13.25
N SER A 16 2.07 -5.61 -14.48
CA SER A 16 2.36 -4.24 -14.91
C SER A 16 1.45 -3.21 -14.22
N HIS A 17 0.16 -3.51 -14.10
CA HIS A 17 -0.79 -2.60 -13.45
C HIS A 17 -0.48 -2.47 -11.96
N MET A 18 -0.22 -3.59 -11.28
CA MET A 18 0.19 -3.62 -9.88
C MET A 18 1.52 -2.88 -9.65
N LEU A 19 2.50 -3.00 -10.56
CA LEU A 19 3.76 -2.23 -10.47
C LEU A 19 3.50 -0.71 -10.54
N THR A 20 2.63 -0.27 -11.45
CA THR A 20 2.32 1.17 -11.60
C THR A 20 1.50 1.73 -10.44
N GLU A 21 0.60 0.94 -9.86
CA GLU A 21 -0.18 1.33 -8.69
C GLU A 21 0.74 1.49 -7.48
N THR A 22 1.65 0.54 -7.27
CA THR A 22 2.50 0.58 -6.08
C THR A 22 3.56 1.68 -6.13
N GLY A 23 4.05 2.04 -7.33
CA GLY A 23 4.87 3.23 -7.52
C GLY A 23 4.13 4.55 -7.19
N ARG A 24 2.81 4.61 -7.46
CA ARG A 24 1.96 5.74 -7.06
C ARG A 24 1.78 5.79 -5.54
N MET A 25 1.55 4.65 -4.89
CA MET A 25 1.42 4.56 -3.43
C MET A 25 2.68 5.07 -2.72
N LEU A 26 3.87 4.66 -3.18
CA LEU A 26 5.14 5.15 -2.63
C LEU A 26 5.34 6.65 -2.84
N SER A 27 5.08 7.14 -4.04
CA SER A 27 5.23 8.56 -4.36
C SER A 27 4.30 9.43 -3.51
N PHE A 28 3.10 8.90 -3.23
CA PHE A 28 2.15 9.52 -2.32
C PHE A 28 2.71 9.59 -0.89
N VAL A 29 3.15 8.46 -0.31
CA VAL A 29 3.74 8.46 1.04
C VAL A 29 4.94 9.40 1.15
N ALA A 30 5.84 9.39 0.16
CA ALA A 30 7.01 10.27 0.16
C ALA A 30 6.63 11.76 0.12
N ARG A 31 5.59 12.14 -0.65
CA ARG A 31 5.07 13.51 -0.71
C ARG A 31 4.47 13.96 0.62
N TRP A 32 3.80 13.06 1.32
CA TRP A 32 3.07 13.36 2.55
C TRP A 32 3.89 13.12 3.84
N ALA A 33 5.03 12.42 3.74
CA ALA A 33 5.94 12.12 4.84
C ALA A 33 6.31 13.31 5.75
N PRO A 34 6.54 14.54 5.26
CA PRO A 34 6.88 15.67 6.13
C PRO A 34 5.67 16.34 6.80
N PHE A 35 4.43 16.05 6.37
CA PHE A 35 3.24 16.80 6.80
C PHE A 35 2.41 16.07 7.87
N ASP A 36 2.80 14.85 8.27
CA ASP A 36 2.03 13.93 9.15
C ASP A 36 0.55 13.73 8.77
N HIS A 37 0.18 14.14 7.57
CA HIS A 37 -1.17 14.17 7.05
C HIS A 37 -1.22 13.42 5.72
N GLY A 38 -2.40 13.14 5.18
CA GLY A 38 -2.52 12.40 3.91
C GLY A 38 -3.50 11.24 3.96
N ASP A 39 -3.83 10.77 5.16
CA ASP A 39 -4.71 9.60 5.37
C ASP A 39 -6.11 9.83 4.80
N GLU A 40 -6.59 11.08 4.89
CA GLU A 40 -7.88 11.52 4.33
C GLU A 40 -7.95 11.47 2.80
N TYR A 41 -6.80 11.56 2.11
CA TYR A 41 -6.74 11.51 0.65
C TYR A 41 -6.54 10.07 0.12
N ILE A 42 -6.20 9.11 0.99
CA ILE A 42 -5.98 7.72 0.57
C ILE A 42 -7.25 7.08 0.01
N LEU A 43 -8.37 7.22 0.73
CA LEU A 43 -9.64 6.64 0.30
C LEU A 43 -10.13 7.23 -1.04
N PRO A 44 -10.18 8.57 -1.24
CA PRO A 44 -10.61 9.13 -2.51
C PRO A 44 -9.64 8.88 -3.66
N GLU A 45 -8.32 8.79 -3.43
CA GLU A 45 -7.35 8.54 -4.53
C GLU A 45 -7.22 7.05 -4.89
N PHE A 46 -7.19 6.16 -3.91
CA PHE A 46 -6.87 4.74 -4.10
C PHE A 46 -8.07 3.81 -3.90
N GLY A 47 -9.19 4.30 -3.37
CA GLY A 47 -10.39 3.49 -3.12
C GLY A 47 -10.22 2.42 -2.04
N ILE A 48 -9.16 2.49 -1.22
CA ILE A 48 -8.87 1.54 -0.16
C ILE A 48 -8.73 2.24 1.19
N ALA A 49 -8.96 1.49 2.27
CA ALA A 49 -8.79 2.01 3.62
C ALA A 49 -7.31 2.36 3.90
N PRO A 50 -7.04 3.40 4.71
CA PRO A 50 -5.67 3.80 5.09
C PRO A 50 -4.83 2.64 5.64
N SER A 51 -5.43 1.77 6.46
CA SER A 51 -4.75 0.59 7.02
C SER A 51 -4.28 -0.38 5.93
N THR A 52 -5.14 -0.65 4.94
CA THR A 52 -4.80 -1.50 3.79
C THR A 52 -3.72 -0.87 2.94
N PHE A 53 -3.79 0.45 2.73
CA PHE A 53 -2.79 1.20 1.98
C PHE A 53 -1.41 1.12 2.62
N TYR A 54 -1.28 1.47 3.90
CA TYR A 54 0.01 1.42 4.60
C TYR A 54 0.57 -0.01 4.69
N HIS A 55 -0.30 -1.01 4.84
CA HIS A 55 0.13 -2.41 4.82
C HIS A 55 0.73 -2.80 3.46
N ARG A 56 0.09 -2.42 2.35
CA ARG A 56 0.61 -2.68 0.99
C ARG A 56 1.95 -1.99 0.75
N VAL A 57 2.08 -0.72 1.17
CA VAL A 57 3.35 0.01 1.06
C VAL A 57 4.44 -0.68 1.88
N LEU A 58 4.14 -1.12 3.10
CA LEU A 58 5.07 -1.82 3.98
C LEU A 58 5.58 -3.13 3.36
N VAL A 59 4.66 -3.91 2.78
CA VAL A 59 5.00 -5.15 2.08
C VAL A 59 5.89 -4.85 0.88
N LEU A 60 5.56 -3.83 0.08
CA LEU A 60 6.38 -3.47 -1.08
C LEU A 60 7.80 -3.07 -0.68
N VAL A 61 7.97 -2.15 0.27
CA VAL A 61 9.32 -1.71 0.68
C VAL A 61 10.14 -2.84 1.30
N ARG A 62 9.48 -3.89 1.82
CA ARG A 62 10.14 -5.07 2.36
C ARG A 62 10.52 -6.09 1.29
N GLU A 63 9.59 -6.43 0.39
CA GLU A 63 9.76 -7.53 -0.57
C GLU A 63 10.36 -7.09 -1.90
N ALA A 64 10.04 -5.87 -2.36
CA ALA A 64 10.44 -5.37 -3.67
C ALA A 64 10.69 -3.85 -3.63
N PRO A 65 11.74 -3.39 -2.91
CA PRO A 65 12.08 -1.97 -2.90
C PRO A 65 12.39 -1.49 -4.32
N PRO A 66 11.91 -0.31 -4.74
CA PRO A 66 12.28 0.26 -6.02
C PRO A 66 13.79 0.42 -6.12
N LEU A 67 14.38 0.09 -7.27
CA LEU A 67 15.84 0.21 -7.48
C LEU A 67 16.38 1.63 -7.21
N ALA A 68 15.54 2.65 -7.39
CA ALA A 68 15.88 4.05 -7.18
C ALA A 68 15.64 4.55 -5.74
N MET A 69 15.09 3.72 -4.86
CA MET A 69 14.80 4.08 -3.48
C MET A 69 16.06 3.92 -2.62
N ARG A 70 16.48 4.99 -1.95
CA ARG A 70 17.62 4.91 -1.02
C ARG A 70 17.21 4.16 0.24
N GLU A 71 18.17 3.49 0.87
CA GLU A 71 17.95 2.78 2.14
C GLU A 71 17.38 3.70 3.23
N SER A 72 17.87 4.95 3.34
CA SER A 72 17.37 5.93 4.31
C SER A 72 15.91 6.32 4.06
N ASP A 73 15.51 6.48 2.80
CA ASP A 73 14.12 6.77 2.43
C ASP A 73 13.23 5.55 2.73
N ARG A 74 13.75 4.35 2.48
CA ARG A 74 13.08 3.09 2.78
C ARG A 74 12.81 2.96 4.28
N GLU A 75 13.80 3.14 5.13
CA GLU A 75 13.63 3.08 6.58
C GLU A 75 12.64 4.14 7.08
N ARG A 76 12.70 5.35 6.52
CA ARG A 76 11.75 6.43 6.84
C ARG A 76 10.31 6.04 6.50
N VAL A 77 10.07 5.51 5.30
CA VAL A 77 8.75 5.07 4.86
C VAL A 77 8.25 3.91 5.73
N ILE A 78 9.11 2.96 6.09
CA ILE A 78 8.77 1.87 7.01
C ILE A 78 8.33 2.43 8.37
N GLY A 79 9.10 3.36 8.94
CA GLY A 79 8.79 3.99 10.22
C GLY A 79 7.44 4.71 10.21
N ILE A 80 7.16 5.49 9.16
CA ILE A 80 5.88 6.18 8.98
C ILE A 80 4.73 5.17 8.87
N CYS A 81 4.87 4.13 8.05
CA CYS A 81 3.82 3.12 7.86
C CYS A 81 3.50 2.41 9.17
N LEU A 82 4.52 2.03 9.96
CA LEU A 82 4.31 1.38 11.26
C LEU A 82 3.65 2.30 12.27
N ALA A 83 4.05 3.57 12.34
CA ALA A 83 3.45 4.57 13.22
C ALA A 83 1.96 4.79 12.87
N LYS A 84 1.66 4.97 11.59
CA LYS A 84 0.28 5.14 11.09
C LYS A 84 -0.57 3.90 11.33
N LEU A 85 -0.05 2.70 11.05
CA LEU A 85 -0.75 1.44 11.33
C LEU A 85 -1.04 1.26 12.83
N SER A 86 -0.12 1.67 13.71
CA SER A 86 -0.33 1.62 15.16
C SER A 86 -1.43 2.59 15.59
N ALA A 87 -1.42 3.83 15.07
CA ALA A 87 -2.46 4.82 15.34
C ALA A 87 -3.85 4.37 14.84
N LEU A 88 -3.89 3.76 13.65
CA LEU A 88 -5.12 3.20 13.07
C LEU A 88 -5.61 1.97 13.84
N GLY A 89 -4.71 1.10 14.31
CA GLY A 89 -5.05 -0.07 15.12
C GLY A 89 -5.69 0.31 16.47
N HIS A 90 -5.21 1.37 17.12
CA HIS A 90 -5.86 1.92 18.32
C HIS A 90 -7.27 2.49 18.02
N SER A 91 -7.48 3.03 16.82
CA SER A 91 -8.76 3.60 16.41
C SER A 91 -9.82 2.53 16.16
N ASP A 92 -9.42 1.38 15.60
CA ASP A 92 -10.29 0.21 15.41
C ASP A 92 -10.65 -0.46 16.74
N GLN A 93 -9.65 -0.63 17.63
CA GLN A 93 -9.84 -1.16 18.99
C GLN A 93 -10.82 -0.33 19.81
N THR A 94 -10.74 1.01 19.75
CA THR A 94 -11.62 1.93 20.49
C THR A 94 -13.09 1.76 20.07
N ARG A 95 -13.34 1.41 18.80
CA ARG A 95 -14.70 1.17 18.30
C ARG A 95 -15.26 -0.18 18.76
N ALA A 96 -14.40 -1.20 18.86
CA ALA A 96 -14.77 -2.52 19.36
C ALA A 96 -15.04 -2.53 20.87
N THR A 97 -14.26 -1.79 21.67
CA THR A 97 -14.46 -1.70 23.12
C THR A 97 -15.71 -0.91 23.50
N ASN A 98 -16.06 0.13 22.72
CA ASN A 98 -17.29 0.90 22.96
C ASN A 98 -18.58 0.12 22.65
N HIS A 99 -18.53 -0.92 21.80
CA HIS A 99 -19.69 -1.76 21.50
C HIS A 99 -19.92 -2.85 22.57
N ALA A 100 -18.90 -3.23 23.33
CA ALA A 100 -18.99 -4.27 24.36
C ALA A 100 -19.48 -3.76 25.75
N GLN A 101 -19.59 -2.44 25.96
CA GLN A 101 -20.05 -1.85 27.23
C GLN A 101 -21.55 -1.47 27.25
N SER A 102 -22.32 -1.83 26.22
CA SER A 102 -23.79 -1.72 26.21
C SER A 102 -24.40 -3.09 25.94
N SER A 103 -24.43 -3.95 26.95
CA SER A 103 -25.28 -5.15 27.02
C SER A 103 -25.58 -5.46 28.47
#